data_AF-A0A644V5W0-F1
#
_entry.id   AF-A0A644V5W0-F1
#
_cell.length_a   1.000
_cell.length_b   1.000
_cell.length_c   1.000
_cell.angle_alpha   90.00
_cell.angle_beta   90.00
_cell.angle_gamma   90.00
#
_symmetry.space_group_name_H-M   'P 1'
#
loop_
_entity.id
_entity.type
_entity.pdbx_description
1 polymer ?
#
loop_
_entity_poly.entity_id
_entity_poly.type
_entity_poly.pdbx_seq_one_letter_code
_entity_poly.pdbx_strand_id
1 'polypeptide(L)' 'MLQPTKTAVFKTARMVIKADNACRQSGLAVKVIPVPPSVSSDCGMCLEIAVAEVEQFKALMASLNIEMKIYDNNLI' A
#
# COMPACT_ATOMS: atom_id res chain seq x y z
N MET A 1 -11.35 6.43 17.22
CA MET A 1 -11.92 6.36 15.86
C MET A 1 -10.90 5.67 14.97
N LEU A 2 -11.17 4.46 14.46
CA LEU A 2 -10.35 3.91 13.38
C LEU A 2 -10.64 4.71 12.12
N GLN A 3 -9.63 5.33 11.53
CA GLN A 3 -9.77 5.95 10.21
C GLN A 3 -9.88 4.84 9.16
N PRO A 4 -10.72 4.98 8.13
CA PRO A 4 -10.84 3.98 7.09
C PRO A 4 -9.53 3.91 6.30
N THR A 5 -9.02 2.70 6.07
CA THR A 5 -7.80 2.43 5.33
C THR A 5 -8.06 1.54 4.12
N LYS A 6 -7.13 1.53 3.16
CA LYS A 6 -7.06 0.58 2.05
C LYS A 6 -5.71 -0.12 2.06
N THR A 7 -5.65 -1.27 1.41
CA THR A 7 -4.41 -2.07 1.30
C THR A 7 -3.87 -2.03 -0.13
N ALA A 8 -2.62 -1.61 -0.29
CA ALA A 8 -1.88 -1.71 -1.53
C ALA A 8 -0.99 -2.94 -1.55
N VAL A 9 -1.27 -3.85 -2.47
CA VAL A 9 -0.60 -5.13 -2.61
C VAL A 9 0.31 -5.07 -3.82
N PHE A 10 1.55 -5.54 -3.63
CA PHE A 10 2.61 -5.48 -4.62
C PHE A 10 3.00 -6.88 -5.06
N LYS A 11 3.62 -7.00 -6.23
CA LYS A 11 4.07 -8.30 -6.75
C LYS A 11 5.26 -8.89 -5.98
N THR A 12 6.11 -8.05 -5.38
CA THR A 12 7.32 -8.49 -4.67
C THR A 12 7.58 -7.64 -3.44
N ALA A 13 8.28 -8.20 -2.43
CA ALA A 13 8.70 -7.47 -1.25
C ALA A 13 9.62 -6.26 -1.57
N ARG A 14 10.43 -6.36 -2.63
CA ARG A 14 11.28 -5.23 -3.08
C ARG A 14 10.45 -4.02 -3.51
N MET A 15 9.29 -4.25 -4.14
CA MET A 15 8.38 -3.18 -4.52
C MET A 15 7.71 -2.55 -3.30
N VAL A 16 7.37 -3.34 -2.28
CA VAL A 16 6.85 -2.81 -0.99
C VAL A 16 7.89 -1.88 -0.36
N ILE A 17 9.15 -2.31 -0.26
CA ILE A 17 10.23 -1.52 0.32
C ILE A 17 10.47 -0.23 -0.50
N LYS A 18 10.47 -0.33 -1.83
CA LYS A 18 10.61 0.85 -2.70
C LYS A 18 9.46 1.83 -2.50
N ALA A 19 8.23 1.33 -2.40
CA ALA A 19 7.03 2.14 -2.17
C ALA A 19 7.04 2.80 -0.78
N ASP A 20 7.39 2.06 0.29
CA ASP A 20 7.50 2.59 1.66
C ASP A 20 8.50 3.75 1.72
N ASN A 21 9.69 3.55 1.14
CA ASN A 21 10.72 4.58 1.09
C ASN A 21 10.25 5.82 0.31
N ALA A 22 9.57 5.63 -0.83
CA ALA A 22 9.02 6.73 -1.60
C ALA A 22 7.97 7.53 -0.82
N CYS A 23 7.07 6.83 -0.11
CA CYS A 23 6.06 7.48 0.73
C CYS A 23 6.69 8.28 1.86
N ARG A 24 7.70 7.71 2.54
CA ARG A 24 8.47 8.42 3.58
C ARG A 24 9.14 9.68 3.04
N GLN A 25 9.73 9.61 1.85
CA GLN A 25 10.38 10.76 1.20
C GLN A 25 9.39 11.84 0.76
N SER A 26 8.17 11.46 0.39
CA SER A 26 7.10 12.39 0.01
C SER A 26 6.26 12.88 1.20
N GLY A 27 6.56 12.44 2.43
CA GLY A 27 5.79 12.76 3.62
C GLY A 27 4.41 12.09 3.71
N LEU A 28 4.17 11.03 2.93
CA LEU A 28 2.91 10.29 2.93
C LEU A 28 2.94 9.18 3.97
N ALA A 29 1.97 9.17 4.87
CA ALA A 29 1.91 8.20 5.96
C ALA A 29 1.39 6.85 5.46
N VAL A 30 2.27 5.83 5.49
CA VAL A 30 1.90 4.44 5.20
C VAL A 30 2.40 3.51 6.28
N LYS A 31 1.76 2.35 6.42
CA LYS A 31 2.18 1.30 7.35
C LYS A 31 2.41 0.00 6.59
N VAL A 32 3.60 -0.59 6.74
CA VAL A 32 3.87 -1.94 6.26
C VAL A 32 3.14 -2.94 7.17
N ILE A 33 2.31 -3.79 6.58
CA ILE A 33 1.56 -4.84 7.28
C ILE A 33 1.74 -6.19 6.54
N PRO A 34 1.57 -7.34 7.21
CA PRO A 34 1.48 -8.61 6.52
C PRO A 34 0.26 -8.62 5.59
N VAL A 35 0.39 -9.31 4.46
CA VAL A 35 -0.73 -9.44 3.52
C VAL A 35 -1.88 -10.21 4.20
N PRO A 36 -3.13 -9.69 4.17
CA PRO A 36 -4.29 -10.41 4.70
C PRO A 36 -4.50 -11.76 3.99
N PRO A 37 -4.92 -12.82 4.69
CA PRO A 37 -5.13 -14.15 4.07
C PRO A 37 -6.11 -14.17 2.90
N SER A 38 -7.08 -13.25 2.93
CA SER A 38 -8.09 -13.03 1.89
C SER A 38 -7.54 -12.40 0.60
N VAL A 39 -6.31 -11.87 0.65
CA VAL A 39 -5.58 -11.35 -0.50
C VAL A 39 -4.36 -12.25 -0.73
N SER A 40 -4.42 -13.19 -1.68
CA SER A 40 -3.23 -13.99 -1.98
C SER A 40 -2.17 -13.13 -2.70
N SER A 41 -1.00 -12.94 -2.09
CA SER A 41 0.17 -12.38 -2.77
C SER A 41 1.46 -13.07 -2.31
N ASP A 42 2.32 -13.40 -3.26
CA ASP A 42 3.63 -14.04 -3.01
C ASP A 42 4.60 -13.11 -2.25
N CYS A 43 4.28 -11.82 -2.10
CA CYS A 43 5.17 -10.82 -1.50
C CYS A 43 5.20 -10.83 0.04
N GLY A 44 4.24 -11.47 0.71
CA GLY A 44 4.13 -11.57 2.17
C GLY A 44 3.81 -10.27 2.92
N MET A 45 4.03 -9.10 2.32
CA MET A 45 3.80 -7.77 2.92
C MET A 45 3.10 -6.79 1.96
N CYS A 46 2.33 -5.86 2.50
CA CYS A 46 1.63 -4.80 1.76
C CYS A 46 1.68 -3.47 2.53
N LEU A 47 1.17 -2.40 1.91
CA LEU A 47 1.03 -1.09 2.56
C LEU A 47 -0.43 -0.83 2.91
N GLU A 48 -0.67 -0.39 4.15
CA GLU A 48 -1.93 0.20 4.58
C GLU A 48 -1.85 1.72 4.40
N ILE A 49 -2.87 2.28 3.74
CA ILE A 49 -2.96 3.71 3.39
C ILE A 49 -4.30 4.25 3.88
N ALA A 50 -4.30 5.44 4.49
CA ALA A 50 -5.54 6.13 4.84
C ALA A 50 -6.35 6.45 3.58
N VAL A 51 -7.67 6.24 3.59
CA VAL A 51 -8.53 6.51 2.42
C VAL A 51 -8.34 7.92 1.86
N ALA A 52 -8.13 8.91 2.74
CA ALA A 52 -7.89 10.30 2.36
C ALA A 52 -6.60 10.51 1.54
N GLU A 53 -5.61 9.64 1.69
CA GLU A 53 -4.29 9.75 1.04
C GLU A 53 -4.16 8.83 -0.19
N VAL A 54 -5.14 7.97 -0.47
CA VAL A 54 -5.08 6.95 -1.53
C VAL A 54 -4.81 7.54 -2.91
N GLU A 55 -5.43 8.68 -3.25
CA GLU A 55 -5.23 9.29 -4.58
C GLU A 55 -3.83 9.89 -4.72
N GLN A 56 -3.31 10.53 -3.68
CA GLN A 56 -1.93 11.00 -3.65
C GLN A 56 -0.93 9.85 -3.75
N PHE A 57 -1.20 8.76 -3.02
CA PHE A 57 -0.41 7.55 -3.05
C PHE A 57 -0.40 6.90 -4.45
N LYS A 58 -1.55 6.78 -5.11
CA LYS A 58 -1.65 6.28 -6.49
C LYS A 58 -0.85 7.14 -7.46
N ALA A 59 -0.94 8.47 -7.35
CA ALA A 59 -0.19 9.38 -8.21
C ALA A 59 1.33 9.22 -8.03
N LEU A 60 1.80 9.04 -6.79
CA LEU A 60 3.20 8.78 -6.49
C LEU A 60 3.67 7.42 -7.04
N MET A 61 2.86 6.37 -6.91
CA MET A 61 3.22 5.06 -7.46
C MET A 61 3.28 5.08 -8.98
N ALA A 62 2.36 5.80 -9.63
CA ALA A 62 2.36 6.00 -11.08
C ALA A 62 3.61 6.76 -11.56
N SER A 63 4.00 7.84 -10.87
CA SER A 63 5.19 8.63 -11.25
C SER A 63 6.50 7.86 -11.11
N LEU A 64 6.53 6.84 -10.24
CA LEU A 64 7.69 5.96 -10.00
C LEU A 64 7.64 4.65 -10.78
N ASN A 65 6.62 4.46 -11.63
CA ASN A 65 6.34 3.24 -12.37
C ASN A 65 6.30 1.99 -11.46
N ILE A 66 5.62 2.11 -10.32
CA ILE A 66 5.43 1.02 -9.36
C ILE A 66 4.00 0.49 -9.51
N GLU A 67 3.87 -0.74 -10.02
CA GLU A 67 2.59 -1.42 -10.14
C GLU A 67 2.10 -1.96 -8.80
N MET A 68 0.79 -1.82 -8.56
CA MET A 68 0.12 -2.32 -7.36
C MET A 68 -1.37 -2.54 -7.60
N LYS A 69 -2.01 -3.29 -6.69
CA LYS A 69 -3.47 -3.42 -6.61
C LYS A 69 -3.97 -2.85 -5.28
N ILE A 70 -5.07 -2.12 -5.32
CA ILE A 70 -5.70 -1.53 -4.13
C ILE A 70 -6.93 -2.37 -3.77
N TYR A 71 -7.05 -2.74 -2.50
CA TYR A 71 -8.17 -3.45 -1.93
C TYR A 71 -8.80 -2.62 -0.80
N ASP A 72 -10.12 -2.72 -0.68
CA ASP A 72 -10.86 -2.20 0.47
C ASP A 72 -10.66 -3.10 1.69
N ASN A 73 -10.49 -2.52 2.87
CA ASN A 73 -10.30 -3.28 4.12
C ASN A 73 -11.59 -3.96 4.65
N ASN A 74 -12.58 -4.23 3.80
CA ASN A 74 -13.77 -5.04 4.13
C ASN A 74 -13.50 -6.55 4.08
N LEU A 75 -12.25 -6.97 4.32
CA LEU A 75 -11.79 -8.35 4.15
C LEU A 75 -11.54 -9.07 5.50
N ILE A 76 -12.19 -8.59 6.57
CA ILE A 76 -12.26 -9.25 7.88
C ILE A 76 -13.72 -9.30 8.32
#